data_AF-A0A3P9N9X5-F1
#
_entry.id   AF-A0A3P9N9X5-F1
#
_cell.length_a   1.000
_cell.length_b   1.000
_cell.length_c   1.000
_cell.angle_alpha   90.00
_cell.angle_beta   90.00
_cell.angle_gamma   90.00
#
_symmetry.space_group_name_H-M   'P 1'
#
loop_
_entity.id
_entity.type
_entity.pdbx_description
1 polymer ?
#
loop_
_entity_poly.entity_id
_entity_poly.type
_entity_poly.pdbx_seq_one_letter_code
_entity_poly.pdbx_strand_id
1 'polypeptide(L)'
;MGRSLPPLLQVGQMTDLIHTEKELVQSLREYIKAEESKLAAVKSWASKLDALTRLSTSDPEGYLAHPVNAYKLMKRLNTEWSELESLVLQNPSDGFIGNISVHRQYFPDAEDETGAAKALMRLQDTYQLDSEAFSKGKLPGVHSNAVLTVDDCFDMGKTAYNDADYYHAVLWFQQALKQLDDGEEAVVTKAEILDYLSYSVYQMGDIPRAIELTRRLVAVDPSHERAGGNLRYFERLLSKQLNEMNQAYQPASEEPIQLGTYTRPKDHLPERESYEALCRGEGLQMTEARRSRLFCRHQDGRGNPRLLLKPMKEEDEWDSPHIVRYLEMLSDEEIEKIKELAKPRLARATVRDPKTGVLTTANYRVSKSAWLEAEEDPVIERVNQRIEDITGLTVQTAELLQVANYGVGGQYEPHFDFSRRPFDISLKVDGNRLATFLNYMSDVEAGGATVFPDFGAAIWPRKGTAVFWYNLFRSGEGDYRTRHAACPVLVGSKWVSNKWIHERGQEFRRPCGLTEVD
;
A
#
# COMPACT_ATOMS: atom_id res chain seq x y z
N MET A 1 -5.04 4.99 -25.89
CA MET A 1 -5.77 5.26 -24.62
C MET A 1 -4.93 4.68 -23.50
N GLY A 2 -4.10 5.51 -22.86
CA GLY A 2 -3.25 5.07 -21.76
C GLY A 2 -4.12 4.75 -20.54
N ARG A 3 -4.05 3.50 -20.06
CA ARG A 3 -4.68 3.12 -18.80
C ARG A 3 -3.88 3.77 -17.67
N SER A 4 -4.52 4.62 -16.89
CA SER A 4 -3.94 5.20 -15.69
C SER A 4 -3.91 4.16 -14.56
N LEU A 5 -2.68 3.89 -14.12
CA LEU A 5 -2.19 3.00 -13.06
C LEU A 5 -3.05 2.90 -11.78
N PRO A 6 -3.18 1.73 -11.13
CA PRO A 6 -3.66 1.63 -9.75
C PRO A 6 -2.56 2.06 -8.75
N PRO A 7 -2.90 2.71 -7.62
CA PRO A 7 -2.26 2.41 -6.34
C PRO A 7 -2.91 1.17 -5.72
N LEU A 8 -2.21 0.53 -4.76
CA LEU A 8 -2.64 -0.63 -3.95
C LEU A 8 -4.14 -0.90 -4.07
N LEU A 9 -4.44 -2.01 -4.73
CA LEU A 9 -5.78 -2.46 -5.05
C LEU A 9 -6.70 -2.20 -3.86
N GLN A 10 -7.83 -1.57 -4.15
CA GLN A 10 -8.87 -1.35 -3.15
C GLN A 10 -9.24 -2.69 -2.50
N VAL A 11 -9.59 -2.72 -1.20
CA VAL A 11 -9.96 -3.99 -0.55
C VAL A 11 -10.99 -4.79 -1.34
N GLY A 12 -11.97 -4.13 -1.96
CA GLY A 12 -12.91 -4.80 -2.86
C GLY A 12 -12.26 -5.46 -4.09
N GLN A 13 -11.31 -4.78 -4.74
CA GLN A 13 -10.56 -5.36 -5.87
C GLN A 13 -9.59 -6.46 -5.42
N MET A 14 -8.98 -6.33 -4.23
CA MET A 14 -8.17 -7.39 -3.64
C MET A 14 -9.02 -8.63 -3.31
N THR A 15 -10.26 -8.44 -2.82
CA THR A 15 -11.19 -9.55 -2.60
C THR A 15 -11.50 -10.30 -3.90
N ASP A 16 -11.70 -9.58 -5.02
CA ASP A 16 -11.94 -10.20 -6.33
C ASP A 16 -10.71 -11.00 -6.81
N LEU A 17 -9.50 -10.51 -6.53
CA LEU A 17 -8.26 -11.24 -6.84
C LEU A 17 -8.09 -12.50 -5.99
N ILE A 18 -8.46 -12.47 -4.71
CA ILE A 18 -8.44 -13.67 -3.85
C ILE A 18 -9.41 -14.74 -4.40
N HIS A 19 -10.59 -14.33 -4.85
CA HIS A 19 -11.53 -15.25 -5.49
C HIS A 19 -10.98 -15.82 -6.81
N THR A 20 -10.34 -14.98 -7.61
CA THR A 20 -9.66 -15.39 -8.86
C THR A 20 -8.54 -16.40 -8.58
N GLU A 21 -7.69 -16.15 -7.60
CA GLU A 21 -6.62 -17.06 -7.20
C GLU A 21 -7.18 -18.42 -6.77
N LYS A 22 -8.26 -18.43 -5.99
CA LYS A 22 -8.94 -19.67 -5.58
C LYS A 22 -9.44 -20.48 -6.78
N GLU A 23 -9.99 -19.84 -7.79
CA GLU A 23 -10.43 -20.50 -9.04
C GLU A 23 -9.24 -21.07 -9.81
N LEU A 24 -8.13 -20.36 -9.87
CA LEU A 24 -6.90 -20.83 -10.52
C LEU A 24 -6.26 -22.01 -9.79
N VAL A 25 -6.28 -22.01 -8.45
CA VAL A 25 -5.82 -23.15 -7.65
C VAL A 25 -6.68 -24.38 -7.92
N GLN A 26 -8.00 -24.22 -8.08
CA GLN A 26 -8.88 -25.32 -8.45
C GLN A 26 -8.56 -25.86 -9.85
N SER A 27 -8.38 -24.97 -10.82
CA SER A 27 -7.96 -25.32 -12.18
C SER A 27 -6.59 -26.03 -12.23
N LEU A 28 -5.64 -25.60 -11.38
CA LEU A 28 -4.34 -26.24 -11.22
C LEU A 28 -4.49 -27.67 -10.67
N ARG A 29 -5.38 -27.90 -9.70
CA ARG A 29 -5.65 -29.25 -9.16
C ARG A 29 -6.24 -30.19 -10.22
N GLU A 30 -7.11 -29.68 -11.07
CA GLU A 30 -7.69 -30.45 -12.18
C GLU A 30 -6.62 -30.82 -13.21
N TYR A 31 -5.73 -29.88 -13.54
CA TYR A 31 -4.56 -30.15 -14.37
C TYR A 31 -3.66 -31.24 -13.76
N ILE A 32 -3.30 -31.13 -12.48
CA ILE A 32 -2.48 -32.12 -11.76
C ILE A 32 -3.13 -33.51 -11.84
N LYS A 33 -4.44 -33.60 -11.56
CA LYS A 33 -5.18 -34.88 -11.62
C LYS A 33 -5.18 -35.49 -13.03
N ALA A 34 -5.27 -34.66 -14.06
CA ALA A 34 -5.22 -35.11 -15.45
C ALA A 34 -3.81 -35.63 -15.82
N GLU A 35 -2.76 -34.94 -15.41
CA GLU A 35 -1.37 -35.40 -15.57
C GLU A 35 -1.09 -36.70 -14.80
N GLU A 36 -1.54 -36.82 -13.55
CA GLU A 36 -1.39 -38.05 -12.77
C GLU A 36 -2.11 -39.24 -13.44
N SER A 37 -3.30 -39.02 -13.98
CA SER A 37 -4.07 -40.05 -14.71
C SER A 37 -3.37 -40.47 -16.00
N LYS A 38 -2.85 -39.50 -16.78
CA LYS A 38 -2.04 -39.75 -17.97
C LYS A 38 -0.77 -40.52 -17.61
N LEU A 39 -0.04 -40.08 -16.59
CA LEU A 39 1.18 -40.72 -16.11
C LEU A 39 0.92 -42.14 -15.63
N ALA A 40 -0.19 -42.38 -14.93
CA ALA A 40 -0.59 -43.72 -14.50
C ALA A 40 -0.87 -44.65 -15.70
N ALA A 41 -1.57 -44.14 -16.73
CA ALA A 41 -1.81 -44.88 -17.95
C ALA A 41 -0.50 -45.22 -18.70
N VAL A 42 0.42 -44.25 -18.81
CA VAL A 42 1.75 -44.45 -19.42
C VAL A 42 2.59 -45.47 -18.62
N LYS A 43 2.60 -45.39 -17.29
CA LYS A 43 3.28 -46.37 -16.41
C LYS A 43 2.73 -47.79 -16.58
N SER A 44 1.41 -47.92 -16.72
CA SER A 44 0.75 -49.21 -17.00
C SER A 44 1.17 -49.78 -18.35
N TRP A 45 1.20 -48.94 -19.40
CA TRP A 45 1.70 -49.31 -20.72
C TRP A 45 3.16 -49.75 -20.69
N ALA A 46 4.03 -48.99 -20.03
CA ALA A 46 5.45 -49.32 -19.89
C ALA A 46 5.65 -50.69 -19.20
N SER A 47 4.92 -50.95 -18.11
CA SER A 47 4.99 -52.22 -17.38
C SER A 47 4.55 -53.41 -18.25
N LYS A 48 3.48 -53.24 -19.04
CA LYS A 48 2.99 -54.26 -19.97
C LYS A 48 4.01 -54.54 -21.09
N LEU A 49 4.63 -53.50 -21.64
CA LEU A 49 5.64 -53.63 -22.69
C LEU A 49 6.93 -54.29 -22.17
N ASP A 50 7.37 -53.95 -20.96
CA ASP A 50 8.53 -54.58 -20.32
C ASP A 50 8.32 -56.10 -20.13
N ALA A 51 7.16 -56.51 -19.60
CA ALA A 51 6.83 -57.93 -19.46
C ALA A 51 6.83 -58.69 -20.80
N LEU A 52 6.32 -58.06 -21.87
CA LEU A 52 6.25 -58.66 -23.21
C LEU A 52 7.62 -58.74 -23.89
N THR A 53 8.47 -57.72 -23.71
CA THR A 53 9.80 -57.67 -24.35
C THR A 53 10.77 -58.67 -23.72
N ARG A 54 10.69 -58.88 -22.40
CA ARG A 54 11.47 -59.92 -21.68
C ARG A 54 11.22 -61.33 -22.22
N LEU A 55 9.97 -61.68 -22.55
CA LEU A 55 9.63 -62.98 -23.11
C LEU A 55 10.16 -63.14 -24.54
N SER A 56 10.01 -62.11 -25.39
CA SER A 56 10.38 -62.19 -26.81
C SER A 56 11.89 -62.14 -27.09
N THR A 57 12.71 -61.64 -26.16
CA THR A 57 14.16 -61.49 -26.34
C THR A 57 14.98 -62.70 -25.90
N SER A 58 14.35 -63.65 -25.20
CA SER A 58 15.00 -64.89 -24.71
C SER A 58 15.18 -65.96 -25.80
N ASP A 59 14.26 -66.04 -26.78
CA ASP A 59 14.33 -66.87 -27.99
C ASP A 59 13.52 -66.21 -29.13
N PRO A 60 14.10 -65.26 -29.88
CA PRO A 60 13.36 -64.50 -30.88
C PRO A 60 12.84 -65.34 -32.05
N GLU A 61 13.61 -66.33 -32.50
CA GLU A 61 13.30 -67.13 -33.69
C GLU A 61 12.20 -68.16 -33.37
N GLY A 62 12.29 -68.86 -32.23
CA GLY A 62 11.25 -69.76 -31.76
C GLY A 62 9.97 -69.03 -31.33
N TYR A 63 10.09 -67.83 -30.74
CA TYR A 63 8.93 -67.02 -30.38
C TYR A 63 8.14 -66.55 -31.62
N LEU A 64 8.82 -66.13 -32.68
CA LEU A 64 8.20 -65.64 -33.92
C LEU A 64 7.74 -66.75 -34.87
N ALA A 65 8.23 -67.99 -34.71
CA ALA A 65 7.75 -69.14 -35.45
C ALA A 65 6.25 -69.45 -35.17
N HIS A 66 5.69 -68.99 -34.04
CA HIS A 66 4.28 -69.13 -33.73
C HIS A 66 3.45 -67.98 -34.36
N PRO A 67 2.49 -68.25 -35.27
CA PRO A 67 1.75 -67.22 -36.01
C PRO A 67 1.03 -66.17 -35.15
N VAL A 68 0.55 -66.56 -33.94
CA VAL A 68 -0.10 -65.62 -33.01
C VAL A 68 0.90 -64.59 -32.46
N ASN A 69 2.14 -65.01 -32.18
CA ASN A 69 3.17 -64.13 -31.64
C ASN A 69 3.66 -63.15 -32.70
N ALA A 70 3.85 -63.64 -33.94
CA ALA A 70 4.16 -62.80 -35.09
C ALA A 70 3.07 -61.73 -35.32
N TYR A 71 1.79 -62.13 -35.34
CA TYR A 71 0.67 -61.18 -35.45
C TYR A 71 0.64 -60.17 -34.29
N LYS A 72 0.83 -60.62 -33.04
CA LYS A 72 0.83 -59.74 -31.86
C LYS A 72 1.98 -58.73 -31.88
N LEU A 73 3.17 -59.11 -32.37
CA LEU A 73 4.29 -58.17 -32.54
C LEU A 73 3.98 -57.15 -33.64
N MET A 74 3.48 -57.60 -34.80
CA MET A 74 3.12 -56.71 -35.91
C MET A 74 2.04 -55.70 -35.50
N LYS A 75 0.96 -56.16 -34.84
CA LYS A 75 -0.08 -55.29 -34.29
C LYS A 75 0.48 -54.30 -33.26
N ARG A 76 1.40 -54.76 -32.40
CA ARG A 76 2.00 -53.90 -31.38
C ARG A 76 2.80 -52.75 -32.01
N LEU A 77 3.70 -53.07 -32.94
CA LEU A 77 4.54 -52.09 -33.63
C LEU A 77 3.73 -51.15 -34.54
N ASN A 78 2.68 -51.64 -35.19
CA ASN A 78 1.90 -50.84 -36.14
C ASN A 78 0.80 -49.98 -35.49
N THR A 79 0.19 -50.44 -34.39
CA THR A 79 -1.01 -49.82 -33.82
C THR A 79 -0.84 -49.45 -32.36
N GLU A 80 -0.41 -50.38 -31.51
CA GLU A 80 -0.35 -50.15 -30.06
C GLU A 80 0.71 -49.08 -29.69
N TRP A 81 1.83 -49.01 -30.42
CA TRP A 81 2.84 -47.94 -30.22
C TRP A 81 2.33 -46.56 -30.66
N SER A 82 1.56 -46.48 -31.75
CA SER A 82 0.96 -45.22 -32.23
C SER A 82 -0.12 -44.70 -31.26
N GLU A 83 -0.87 -45.59 -30.61
CA GLU A 83 -1.81 -45.25 -29.54
C GLU A 83 -1.08 -44.68 -28.31
N LEU A 84 0.05 -45.28 -27.93
CA LEU A 84 0.89 -44.76 -26.85
C LEU A 84 1.50 -43.39 -27.20
N GLU A 85 2.01 -43.22 -28.41
CA GLU A 85 2.50 -41.93 -28.91
C GLU A 85 1.42 -40.85 -28.81
N SER A 86 0.19 -41.17 -29.25
CA SER A 86 -0.96 -40.26 -29.14
C SER A 86 -1.28 -39.89 -27.69
N LEU A 87 -1.22 -40.85 -26.75
CA LEU A 87 -1.42 -40.59 -25.32
C LEU A 87 -0.32 -39.70 -24.74
N VAL A 88 0.94 -39.92 -25.12
CA VAL A 88 2.09 -39.13 -24.64
C VAL A 88 2.01 -37.69 -25.15
N LEU A 89 1.58 -37.49 -26.40
CA LEU A 89 1.42 -36.18 -27.04
C LEU A 89 0.21 -35.38 -26.52
N GLN A 90 -0.77 -36.00 -25.86
CA GLN A 90 -1.89 -35.26 -25.27
C GLN A 90 -1.38 -34.25 -24.23
N ASN A 91 -1.82 -32.99 -24.35
CA ASN A 91 -1.48 -31.94 -23.41
C ASN A 91 -2.64 -31.66 -22.44
N PRO A 92 -2.55 -32.06 -21.16
CA PRO A 92 -3.60 -31.79 -20.19
C PRO A 92 -3.68 -30.31 -19.78
N SER A 93 -2.70 -29.48 -20.18
CA SER A 93 -2.60 -28.10 -19.70
C SER A 93 -3.60 -27.12 -20.32
N ASP A 94 -4.23 -27.46 -21.45
CA ASP A 94 -5.03 -26.50 -22.25
C ASP A 94 -6.13 -25.81 -21.44
N GLY A 95 -6.80 -26.55 -20.55
CA GLY A 95 -7.83 -25.99 -19.66
C GLY A 95 -7.27 -25.00 -18.64
N PHE A 96 -6.14 -25.34 -18.00
CA PHE A 96 -5.47 -24.46 -17.04
C PHE A 96 -4.87 -23.22 -17.72
N ILE A 97 -4.18 -23.40 -18.85
CA ILE A 97 -3.58 -22.31 -19.63
C ILE A 97 -4.65 -21.38 -20.20
N GLY A 98 -5.79 -21.94 -20.65
CA GLY A 98 -6.94 -21.14 -21.05
C GLY A 98 -7.47 -20.29 -19.91
N ASN A 99 -7.66 -20.88 -18.73
CA ASN A 99 -8.20 -20.18 -17.57
C ASN A 99 -7.26 -19.06 -17.08
N ILE A 100 -5.97 -19.36 -16.87
CA ILE A 100 -5.00 -18.34 -16.43
C ILE A 100 -4.89 -17.21 -17.44
N SER A 101 -4.96 -17.49 -18.75
CA SER A 101 -4.88 -16.46 -19.80
C SER A 101 -6.06 -15.49 -19.75
N VAL A 102 -7.28 -15.98 -19.46
CA VAL A 102 -8.47 -15.14 -19.31
C VAL A 102 -8.37 -14.22 -18.10
N HIS A 103 -7.83 -14.72 -16.98
CA HIS A 103 -7.69 -13.95 -15.75
C HIS A 103 -6.48 -13.02 -15.73
N ARG A 104 -5.43 -13.32 -16.51
CA ARG A 104 -4.15 -12.57 -16.52
C ARG A 104 -4.33 -11.08 -16.78
N GLN A 105 -5.35 -10.69 -17.55
CA GLN A 105 -5.65 -9.27 -17.82
C GLN A 105 -6.08 -8.47 -16.57
N TYR A 106 -6.45 -9.15 -15.48
CA TYR A 106 -6.85 -8.55 -14.21
C TYR A 106 -5.76 -8.64 -13.14
N PHE A 107 -4.64 -9.32 -13.43
CA PHE A 107 -3.56 -9.47 -12.47
C PHE A 107 -2.83 -8.15 -12.23
N PRO A 108 -2.27 -7.96 -11.02
CA PRO A 108 -1.32 -6.88 -10.79
C PRO A 108 -0.11 -7.01 -11.73
N ASP A 109 0.46 -5.88 -12.11
CA ASP A 109 1.72 -5.82 -12.86
C ASP A 109 2.93 -5.48 -11.95
N ALA A 110 4.11 -5.35 -12.54
CA ALA A 110 5.34 -5.06 -11.80
C ALA A 110 5.33 -3.66 -11.13
N GLU A 111 4.57 -2.71 -11.66
CA GLU A 111 4.41 -1.40 -11.04
C GLU A 111 3.53 -1.49 -9.78
N ASP A 112 2.48 -2.32 -9.82
CA ASP A 112 1.63 -2.59 -8.66
C ASP A 112 2.41 -3.23 -7.51
N GLU A 113 3.25 -4.22 -7.82
CA GLU A 113 4.14 -4.88 -6.86
C GLU A 113 5.14 -3.89 -6.24
N THR A 114 5.80 -3.08 -7.08
CA THR A 114 6.69 -2.01 -6.64
C THR A 114 5.96 -1.00 -5.75
N GLY A 115 4.73 -0.64 -6.11
CA GLY A 115 3.87 0.26 -5.34
C GLY A 115 3.49 -0.31 -3.97
N ALA A 116 3.24 -1.62 -3.89
CA ALA A 116 2.99 -2.32 -2.63
C ALA A 116 4.23 -2.32 -1.71
N ALA A 117 5.41 -2.64 -2.26
CA ALA A 117 6.66 -2.60 -1.50
C ALA A 117 6.95 -1.21 -0.92
N LYS A 118 6.80 -0.14 -1.72
CA LYS A 118 6.97 1.25 -1.26
C LYS A 118 5.97 1.65 -0.19
N ALA A 119 4.75 1.11 -0.24
CA ALA A 119 3.77 1.36 0.81
C ALA A 119 4.10 0.64 2.11
N LEU A 120 4.66 -0.57 2.07
CA LEU A 120 5.18 -1.23 3.27
C LEU A 120 6.32 -0.44 3.89
N MET A 121 7.27 0.07 3.11
CA MET A 121 8.35 0.95 3.62
C MET A 121 7.80 2.24 4.23
N ARG A 122 6.79 2.86 3.62
CA ARG A 122 6.11 4.01 4.22
C ARG A 122 5.44 3.68 5.56
N LEU A 123 4.82 2.51 5.69
CA LEU A 123 4.26 2.05 6.95
C LEU A 123 5.36 1.82 7.98
N GLN A 124 6.50 1.25 7.54
CA GLN A 124 7.69 1.06 8.35
C GLN A 124 8.18 2.38 8.95
N ASP A 125 8.34 3.42 8.12
CA ASP A 125 8.73 4.76 8.57
C ASP A 125 7.69 5.36 9.53
N THR A 126 6.43 5.42 9.09
CA THR A 126 5.39 6.17 9.80
C THR A 126 5.13 5.58 11.17
N TYR A 127 5.11 4.25 11.28
CA TYR A 127 4.78 3.53 12.50
C TYR A 127 6.00 2.98 13.24
N GLN A 128 7.22 3.34 12.82
CA GLN A 128 8.48 2.86 13.40
C GLN A 128 8.52 1.33 13.54
N LEU A 129 8.13 0.64 12.47
CA LEU A 129 8.06 -0.82 12.48
C LEU A 129 9.45 -1.40 12.29
N ASP A 130 9.85 -2.28 13.19
CA ASP A 130 11.06 -3.07 13.03
C ASP A 130 10.90 -4.10 11.90
N SER A 131 11.93 -4.26 11.06
CA SER A 131 11.90 -5.17 9.91
C SER A 131 11.68 -6.63 10.30
N GLU A 132 12.16 -7.07 11.47
CA GLU A 132 11.97 -8.45 11.93
C GLU A 132 10.54 -8.69 12.42
N ALA A 133 10.00 -7.80 13.24
CA ALA A 133 8.61 -7.90 13.67
C ALA A 133 7.67 -7.82 12.47
N PHE A 134 7.95 -6.92 11.54
CA PHE A 134 7.12 -6.70 10.36
C PHE A 134 7.17 -7.87 9.39
N SER A 135 8.35 -8.45 9.12
CA SER A 135 8.49 -9.65 8.28
C SER A 135 7.76 -10.86 8.85
N LYS A 136 7.61 -10.94 10.19
CA LYS A 136 6.88 -12.01 10.88
C LYS A 136 5.38 -11.72 11.06
N GLY A 137 4.84 -10.71 10.36
CA GLY A 137 3.42 -10.36 10.44
C GLY A 137 2.99 -9.80 11.79
N LYS A 138 3.92 -9.33 12.63
CA LYS A 138 3.65 -8.77 13.95
C LYS A 138 3.57 -7.25 13.86
N LEU A 139 2.34 -6.75 13.84
CA LEU A 139 2.06 -5.32 13.89
C LEU A 139 1.53 -4.91 15.28
N PRO A 140 1.69 -3.65 15.70
CA PRO A 140 1.10 -3.16 16.93
C PRO A 140 -0.43 -3.39 16.95
N GLY A 141 -0.90 -4.22 17.88
CA GLY A 141 -2.33 -4.50 18.07
C GLY A 141 -2.95 -5.49 17.09
N VAL A 142 -2.22 -5.95 16.06
CA VAL A 142 -2.74 -6.88 15.04
C VAL A 142 -1.70 -7.94 14.69
N HIS A 143 -2.11 -9.21 14.67
CA HIS A 143 -1.25 -10.33 14.32
C HIS A 143 -1.75 -11.02 13.05
N SER A 144 -0.85 -11.20 12.09
CA SER A 144 -1.07 -12.01 10.90
C SER A 144 -0.23 -13.28 10.95
N ASN A 145 -0.70 -14.34 10.28
CA ASN A 145 0.07 -15.57 10.08
C ASN A 145 0.98 -15.50 8.84
N ALA A 146 0.86 -14.44 8.03
CA ALA A 146 1.71 -14.24 6.87
C ALA A 146 3.13 -13.84 7.30
N VAL A 147 4.12 -14.39 6.63
CA VAL A 147 5.54 -14.15 6.87
C VAL A 147 6.21 -13.82 5.54
N LEU A 148 7.09 -12.83 5.54
CA LEU A 148 7.97 -12.52 4.42
C LEU A 148 9.20 -13.42 4.48
N THR A 149 9.44 -14.15 3.39
CA THR A 149 10.59 -15.03 3.20
C THR A 149 11.89 -14.24 3.03
N VAL A 150 13.02 -14.95 2.99
CA VAL A 150 14.32 -14.38 2.64
C VAL A 150 14.27 -13.67 1.29
N ASP A 151 13.64 -14.31 0.28
CA ASP A 151 13.51 -13.78 -1.08
C ASP A 151 12.63 -12.52 -1.09
N ASP A 152 11.50 -12.52 -0.34
CA ASP A 152 10.65 -11.32 -0.21
C ASP A 152 11.39 -10.14 0.42
N CYS A 153 12.15 -10.38 1.50
CA CYS A 153 12.94 -9.36 2.16
C CYS A 153 14.06 -8.83 1.23
N PHE A 154 14.68 -9.71 0.46
CA PHE A 154 15.69 -9.33 -0.53
C PHE A 154 15.10 -8.48 -1.66
N ASP A 155 13.93 -8.84 -2.17
CA ASP A 155 13.27 -8.06 -3.23
C ASP A 155 12.78 -6.71 -2.72
N MET A 156 12.28 -6.61 -1.49
CA MET A 156 12.03 -5.31 -0.83
C MET A 156 13.31 -4.46 -0.76
N GLY A 157 14.44 -5.05 -0.34
CA GLY A 157 15.73 -4.37 -0.32
C GLY A 157 16.15 -3.88 -1.71
N LYS A 158 15.95 -4.68 -2.76
CA LYS A 158 16.23 -4.30 -4.16
C LYS A 158 15.33 -3.18 -4.65
N THR A 159 14.04 -3.19 -4.32
CA THR A 159 13.14 -2.09 -4.66
C THR A 159 13.63 -0.78 -4.07
N ALA A 160 14.02 -0.77 -2.78
CA ALA A 160 14.59 0.41 -2.13
C ALA A 160 15.93 0.84 -2.76
N TYR A 161 16.82 -0.12 -3.02
CA TYR A 161 18.11 0.12 -3.64
C TYR A 161 18.00 0.80 -5.02
N ASN A 162 17.08 0.30 -5.86
CA ASN A 162 16.86 0.83 -7.21
C ASN A 162 16.31 2.27 -7.19
N ASP A 163 15.61 2.63 -6.12
CA ASP A 163 15.10 3.98 -5.85
C ASP A 163 16.16 4.90 -5.17
N ALA A 164 17.38 4.40 -4.94
CA ALA A 164 18.44 5.04 -4.16
C ALA A 164 18.03 5.33 -2.70
N ASP A 165 17.04 4.61 -2.18
CA ASP A 165 16.67 4.60 -0.77
C ASP A 165 17.54 3.59 0.00
N TYR A 166 18.81 3.96 0.19
CA TYR A 166 19.77 3.10 0.86
C TYR A 166 19.43 2.88 2.35
N TYR A 167 18.62 3.76 2.95
CA TYR A 167 18.16 3.60 4.33
C TYR A 167 17.29 2.35 4.47
N HIS A 168 16.24 2.21 3.65
CA HIS A 168 15.41 1.02 3.64
C HIS A 168 16.14 -0.20 3.07
N ALA A 169 16.97 -0.02 2.03
CA ALA A 169 17.71 -1.11 1.42
C ALA A 169 18.56 -1.86 2.46
N VAL A 170 19.28 -1.12 3.31
CA VAL A 170 20.07 -1.70 4.40
C VAL A 170 19.20 -2.53 5.35
N LEU A 171 18.07 -1.98 5.82
CA LEU A 171 17.21 -2.66 6.80
C LEU A 171 16.67 -3.99 6.25
N TRP A 172 16.20 -3.98 5.01
CA TRP A 172 15.63 -5.17 4.37
C TRP A 172 16.68 -6.20 3.96
N PHE A 173 17.84 -5.79 3.43
CA PHE A 173 18.94 -6.72 3.17
C PHE A 173 19.52 -7.31 4.45
N GLN A 174 19.60 -6.54 5.53
CA GLN A 174 20.01 -7.06 6.83
C GLN A 174 19.02 -8.09 7.36
N GLN A 175 17.71 -7.87 7.19
CA GLN A 175 16.68 -8.81 7.57
C GLN A 175 16.74 -10.10 6.73
N ALA A 176 16.93 -10.00 5.41
CA ALA A 176 17.11 -11.15 4.52
C ALA A 176 18.36 -11.96 4.92
N LEU A 177 19.48 -11.29 5.18
CA LEU A 177 20.71 -11.95 5.64
C LEU A 177 20.51 -12.67 6.96
N LYS A 178 19.78 -12.07 7.90
CA LYS A 178 19.46 -12.66 9.20
C LYS A 178 18.63 -13.94 9.06
N GLN A 179 17.54 -13.90 8.29
CA GLN A 179 16.70 -15.08 8.02
C GLN A 179 17.49 -16.22 7.36
N LEU A 180 18.37 -15.87 6.41
CA LEU A 180 19.24 -16.86 5.75
C LEU A 180 20.28 -17.44 6.71
N ASP A 181 20.86 -16.63 7.60
CA ASP A 181 21.79 -17.07 8.64
C ASP A 181 21.09 -17.95 9.71
N ASP A 182 19.80 -17.74 9.95
CA ASP A 182 18.94 -18.56 10.82
C ASP A 182 18.54 -19.91 10.18
N GLY A 183 18.87 -20.13 8.90
CA GLY A 183 18.72 -21.41 8.20
C GLY A 183 17.46 -21.54 7.33
N GLU A 184 16.79 -20.43 6.99
CA GLU A 184 15.68 -20.44 6.04
C GLU A 184 16.18 -20.74 4.60
N GLU A 185 15.45 -21.57 3.86
CA GLU A 185 15.76 -21.85 2.45
C GLU A 185 15.38 -20.66 1.57
N ALA A 186 16.25 -20.31 0.62
CA ALA A 186 16.06 -19.18 -0.27
C ALA A 186 16.65 -19.45 -1.66
N VAL A 187 16.15 -18.77 -2.67
CA VAL A 187 16.74 -18.77 -4.02
C VAL A 187 17.95 -17.85 -4.08
N VAL A 188 17.84 -16.66 -3.45
CA VAL A 188 18.94 -15.70 -3.37
C VAL A 188 20.13 -16.26 -2.58
N THR A 189 21.34 -16.00 -3.07
CA THR A 189 22.56 -16.43 -2.37
C THR A 189 23.00 -15.42 -1.31
N LYS A 190 23.70 -15.92 -0.28
CA LYS A 190 24.33 -15.08 0.74
C LYS A 190 25.32 -14.06 0.13
N ALA A 191 25.99 -14.43 -0.97
CA ALA A 191 26.90 -13.55 -1.68
C ALA A 191 26.15 -12.36 -2.30
N GLU A 192 25.01 -12.60 -2.96
CA GLU A 192 24.17 -11.53 -3.54
C GLU A 192 23.68 -10.56 -2.46
N ILE A 193 23.16 -11.06 -1.32
CA ILE A 193 22.69 -10.20 -0.22
C ILE A 193 23.83 -9.32 0.31
N LEU A 194 25.01 -9.90 0.55
CA LEU A 194 26.16 -9.17 1.08
C LEU A 194 26.70 -8.12 0.10
N ASP A 195 26.62 -8.35 -1.20
CA ASP A 195 27.05 -7.40 -2.22
C ASP A 195 26.19 -6.13 -2.17
N TYR A 196 24.85 -6.28 -2.24
CA TYR A 196 23.94 -5.15 -2.13
C TYR A 196 23.99 -4.46 -0.76
N LEU A 197 24.05 -5.23 0.33
CA LEU A 197 24.11 -4.70 1.68
C LEU A 197 25.38 -3.89 1.92
N SER A 198 26.55 -4.40 1.52
CA SER A 198 27.83 -3.70 1.72
C SER A 198 27.89 -2.36 0.99
N TYR A 199 27.38 -2.30 -0.24
CA TYR A 199 27.28 -1.04 -0.98
C TYR A 199 26.28 -0.07 -0.36
N SER A 200 25.11 -0.56 0.06
CA SER A 200 24.09 0.29 0.70
C SER A 200 24.59 0.88 2.01
N VAL A 201 25.29 0.09 2.83
CA VAL A 201 25.95 0.55 4.06
C VAL A 201 27.03 1.61 3.77
N TYR A 202 27.82 1.41 2.70
CA TYR A 202 28.78 2.42 2.24
C TYR A 202 28.09 3.74 1.84
N GLN A 203 26.94 3.68 1.14
CA GLN A 203 26.17 4.86 0.76
C GLN A 203 25.60 5.60 1.97
N MET A 204 25.32 4.89 3.06
CA MET A 204 24.94 5.48 4.36
C MET A 204 26.13 6.09 5.13
N GLY A 205 27.36 5.95 4.63
CA GLY A 205 28.58 6.55 5.21
C GLY A 205 29.29 5.69 6.26
N ASP A 206 28.81 4.48 6.55
CA ASP A 206 29.45 3.55 7.50
C ASP A 206 30.50 2.68 6.80
N ILE A 207 31.64 3.31 6.47
CA ILE A 207 32.74 2.66 5.75
C ILE A 207 33.33 1.47 6.55
N PRO A 208 33.56 1.55 7.88
CA PRO A 208 34.06 0.40 8.64
C PRO A 208 33.16 -0.83 8.51
N ARG A 209 31.84 -0.67 8.63
CA ARG A 209 30.89 -1.80 8.49
C ARG A 209 30.80 -2.30 7.05
N ALA A 210 30.86 -1.41 6.05
CA ALA A 210 30.92 -1.80 4.64
C ALA A 210 32.13 -2.70 4.36
N ILE A 211 33.31 -2.37 4.89
CA ILE A 211 34.53 -3.20 4.78
C ILE A 211 34.29 -4.59 5.37
N GLU A 212 33.70 -4.68 6.56
CA GLU A 212 33.47 -5.97 7.22
C GLU A 212 32.48 -6.85 6.45
N LEU A 213 31.40 -6.25 5.94
CA LEU A 213 30.44 -6.94 5.07
C LEU A 213 31.10 -7.41 3.77
N THR A 214 31.97 -6.60 3.16
CA THR A 214 32.73 -7.01 1.97
C THR A 214 33.75 -8.11 2.28
N ARG A 215 34.36 -8.15 3.47
CA ARG A 215 35.22 -9.26 3.91
C ARG A 215 34.42 -10.56 4.04
N ARG A 216 33.23 -10.50 4.63
CA ARG A 216 32.30 -11.64 4.65
C ARG A 216 31.95 -12.11 3.25
N LEU A 217 31.70 -11.18 2.31
CA LEU A 217 31.43 -11.51 0.91
C LEU A 217 32.60 -12.26 0.27
N VAL A 218 33.83 -11.75 0.39
CA VAL A 218 35.03 -12.40 -0.14
C VAL A 218 35.28 -13.78 0.49
N ALA A 219 34.92 -13.96 1.76
CA ALA A 219 35.04 -15.26 2.42
C ALA A 219 34.03 -16.30 1.89
N VAL A 220 32.83 -15.86 1.49
CA VAL A 220 31.79 -16.72 0.92
C VAL A 220 32.02 -16.99 -0.56
N ASP A 221 32.41 -15.98 -1.33
CA ASP A 221 32.73 -16.08 -2.75
C ASP A 221 34.04 -15.32 -3.05
N PRO A 222 35.20 -16.01 -2.97
CA PRO A 222 36.50 -15.42 -3.28
C PRO A 222 36.65 -15.00 -4.75
N SER A 223 35.83 -15.55 -5.65
CA SER A 223 35.84 -15.25 -7.09
C SER A 223 34.91 -14.10 -7.48
N HIS A 224 34.21 -13.49 -6.53
CA HIS A 224 33.23 -12.44 -6.81
C HIS A 224 33.87 -11.24 -7.51
N GLU A 225 33.40 -10.92 -8.72
CA GLU A 225 34.03 -9.97 -9.64
C GLU A 225 34.29 -8.59 -9.02
N ARG A 226 33.35 -8.10 -8.19
CA ARG A 226 33.39 -6.76 -7.62
C ARG A 226 33.96 -6.69 -6.20
N ALA A 227 33.94 -7.79 -5.45
CA ALA A 227 34.14 -7.73 -4.00
C ALA A 227 35.58 -7.33 -3.63
N GLY A 228 36.57 -7.93 -4.30
CA GLY A 228 37.98 -7.60 -4.07
C GLY A 228 38.33 -6.15 -4.48
N GLY A 229 37.68 -5.62 -5.51
CA GLY A 229 37.82 -4.23 -5.93
C GLY A 229 37.19 -3.25 -4.93
N ASN A 230 35.96 -3.51 -4.52
CA ASN A 230 35.22 -2.73 -3.54
C ASN A 230 35.95 -2.69 -2.19
N LEU A 231 36.48 -3.82 -1.72
CA LEU A 231 37.22 -3.90 -0.46
C LEU A 231 38.43 -2.97 -0.46
N ARG A 232 39.28 -3.05 -1.49
CA ARG A 232 40.46 -2.17 -1.62
C ARG A 232 40.05 -0.70 -1.73
N TYR A 233 38.94 -0.42 -2.42
CA TYR A 233 38.42 0.93 -2.56
C TYR A 233 37.96 1.51 -1.22
N PHE A 234 37.17 0.76 -0.44
CA PHE A 234 36.70 1.16 0.88
C PHE A 234 37.85 1.31 1.89
N GLU A 235 38.80 0.39 1.92
CA GLU A 235 39.98 0.48 2.79
C GLU A 235 40.84 1.72 2.47
N ARG A 236 41.00 2.06 1.18
CA ARG A 236 41.71 3.28 0.77
C ARG A 236 40.95 4.55 1.17
N LEU A 237 39.62 4.57 1.01
CA LEU A 237 38.79 5.69 1.42
C LEU A 237 38.87 5.93 2.93
N LEU A 238 38.75 4.87 3.74
CA LEU A 238 38.83 4.95 5.18
C LEU A 238 40.21 5.45 5.63
N SER A 239 41.29 4.93 5.05
CA SER A 239 42.65 5.36 5.34
C SER A 239 42.85 6.86 5.04
N LYS A 240 42.29 7.33 3.92
CA LYS A 240 42.31 8.76 3.57
C LYS A 240 41.55 9.61 4.58
N GLN A 241 40.34 9.20 4.95
CA GLN A 241 39.50 9.92 5.93
C GLN A 241 40.15 10.01 7.31
N LEU A 242 40.72 8.91 7.81
CA LEU A 242 41.43 8.88 9.09
C LEU A 242 42.63 9.83 9.10
N ASN A 243 43.40 9.87 8.01
CA ASN A 243 44.53 10.78 7.86
C ASN A 243 44.10 12.25 7.80
N GLU A 244 43.01 12.56 7.08
CA GLU A 244 42.49 13.94 6.98
C GLU A 244 41.91 14.43 8.31
N MET A 245 41.32 13.54 9.11
CA MET A 245 40.70 13.87 10.40
C MET A 245 41.64 13.73 11.61
N ASN A 246 42.88 13.25 11.42
CA ASN A 246 43.80 12.86 12.50
C ASN A 246 43.15 11.94 13.54
N GLN A 247 42.36 10.97 13.08
CA GLN A 247 41.64 10.02 13.94
C GLN A 247 42.27 8.62 13.86
N ALA A 248 42.20 7.89 14.97
CA ALA A 248 42.55 6.48 15.01
C ALA A 248 41.42 5.63 14.43
N TYR A 249 41.78 4.51 13.78
CA TYR A 249 40.81 3.54 13.28
C TYR A 249 39.95 3.01 14.42
N GLN A 250 38.63 3.03 14.22
CA GLN A 250 37.65 2.37 15.07
C GLN A 250 37.09 1.16 14.31
N PRO A 251 37.03 -0.03 14.93
CA PRO A 251 36.43 -1.20 14.30
C PRO A 251 34.93 -0.95 14.06
N ALA A 252 34.39 -1.67 13.07
CA ALA A 252 32.94 -1.66 12.84
C ALA A 252 32.21 -2.18 14.08
N SER A 253 31.03 -1.62 14.37
CA SER A 253 30.16 -2.18 15.40
C SER A 253 29.66 -3.57 14.97
N GLU A 254 29.78 -4.54 15.87
CA GLU A 254 29.23 -5.90 15.72
C GLU A 254 27.71 -5.94 15.93
N GLU A 255 27.11 -4.85 16.43
CA GLU A 255 25.67 -4.79 16.63
C GLU A 255 24.93 -4.89 15.30
N PRO A 256 23.85 -5.70 15.22
CA PRO A 256 23.02 -5.80 14.03
C PRO A 256 22.47 -4.45 13.61
N ILE A 257 22.37 -4.21 12.29
CA ILE A 257 21.72 -3.02 11.79
C ILE A 257 20.21 -3.13 12.04
N GLN A 258 19.68 -2.20 12.82
CA GLN A 258 18.27 -2.10 13.17
C GLN A 258 17.74 -0.69 12.90
N LEU A 259 16.43 -0.52 13.03
CA LEU A 259 15.79 0.79 12.98
C LEU A 259 16.48 1.76 13.95
N GLY A 260 16.88 2.94 13.47
CA GLY A 260 17.62 3.94 14.26
C GLY A 260 19.14 3.82 14.23
N THR A 261 19.72 2.78 13.62
CA THR A 261 21.19 2.67 13.44
C THR A 261 21.74 3.80 12.56
N TYR A 262 20.99 4.16 11.52
CA TYR A 262 21.31 5.27 10.64
C TYR A 262 20.20 6.32 10.69
N THR A 263 20.58 7.58 10.53
CA THR A 263 19.61 8.66 10.40
C THR A 263 19.01 8.63 9.00
N ARG A 264 17.67 8.66 8.93
CA ARG A 264 16.96 8.80 7.65
C ARG A 264 17.40 10.10 6.96
N PRO A 265 17.61 10.09 5.63
CA PRO A 265 17.87 11.32 4.87
C PRO A 265 16.77 12.35 5.09
N LYS A 266 17.12 13.65 5.01
CA LYS A 266 16.15 14.72 5.18
C LYS A 266 15.05 14.62 4.12
N ASP A 267 13.81 14.56 4.59
CA ASP A 267 12.63 14.57 3.74
C ASP A 267 12.37 15.98 3.17
N HIS A 268 11.67 16.05 2.04
CA HIS A 268 11.23 17.30 1.45
C HIS A 268 10.13 18.00 2.29
N LEU A 269 9.42 17.24 3.13
CA LEU A 269 8.46 17.74 4.09
C LEU A 269 9.16 18.10 5.42
N PRO A 270 9.25 19.39 5.81
CA PRO A 270 9.91 19.77 7.05
C PRO A 270 9.14 19.28 8.29
N GLU A 271 7.82 19.15 8.20
CA GLU A 271 6.96 18.63 9.27
C GLU A 271 6.83 17.10 9.33
N ARG A 272 7.62 16.34 8.55
CA ARG A 272 7.47 14.87 8.42
C ARG A 272 7.48 14.14 9.76
N GLU A 273 8.43 14.47 10.64
CA GLU A 273 8.57 13.82 11.95
C GLU A 273 7.33 14.05 12.84
N SER A 274 6.82 15.30 12.89
CA SER A 274 5.62 15.64 13.65
C SER A 274 4.37 14.97 13.08
N TYR A 275 4.27 14.87 11.75
CA TYR A 275 3.21 14.16 11.06
C TYR A 275 3.21 12.66 11.40
N GLU A 276 4.36 11.99 11.28
CA GLU A 276 4.49 10.57 11.58
C GLU A 276 4.25 10.28 13.07
N ALA A 277 4.74 11.13 13.98
CA ALA A 277 4.47 11.04 15.41
C ALA A 277 2.96 11.11 15.73
N LEU A 278 2.22 12.02 15.07
CA LEU A 278 0.77 12.08 15.22
C LEU A 278 0.07 10.82 14.72
N CYS A 279 0.55 10.23 13.63
CA CYS A 279 0.02 8.95 13.14
C CYS A 279 0.22 7.80 14.13
N ARG A 280 1.28 7.84 14.95
CA ARG A 280 1.52 6.90 16.05
C ARG A 280 0.76 7.24 17.34
N GLY A 281 0.08 8.38 17.40
CA GLY A 281 -0.58 8.88 18.61
C GLY A 281 0.35 9.57 19.61
N GLU A 282 1.58 9.89 19.21
CA GLU A 282 2.63 10.53 20.04
C GLU A 282 2.52 12.08 20.06
N GLY A 283 1.44 12.64 19.52
CA GLY A 283 1.24 14.07 19.39
C GLY A 283 1.13 14.86 20.70
N LEU A 284 1.20 16.19 20.57
CA LEU A 284 0.92 17.14 21.66
C LEU A 284 -0.49 16.90 22.22
N GLN A 285 -0.55 16.28 23.39
CA GLN A 285 -1.81 16.10 24.09
C GLN A 285 -2.32 17.45 24.61
N MET A 286 -3.61 17.69 24.45
CA MET A 286 -4.25 18.87 25.02
C MET A 286 -4.03 18.89 26.53
N THR A 287 -3.63 20.05 27.08
CA THR A 287 -3.54 20.23 28.53
C THR A 287 -4.89 19.96 29.17
N GLU A 288 -4.92 19.43 30.39
CA GLU A 288 -6.17 19.11 31.09
C GLU A 288 -7.13 20.31 31.17
N ALA A 289 -6.60 21.52 31.39
CA ALA A 289 -7.38 22.77 31.42
C ALA A 289 -8.02 23.16 30.08
N ARG A 290 -7.46 22.74 28.94
CA ARG A 290 -8.07 22.92 27.61
C ARG A 290 -9.08 21.82 27.35
N ARG A 291 -8.73 20.57 27.67
CA ARG A 291 -9.62 19.42 27.53
C ARG A 291 -10.91 19.57 28.33
N SER A 292 -10.85 20.18 29.52
CA SER A 292 -12.03 20.45 30.35
C SER A 292 -13.01 21.47 29.73
N ARG A 293 -12.61 22.16 28.65
CA ARG A 293 -13.47 23.11 27.91
C ARG A 293 -14.17 22.47 26.72
N LEU A 294 -13.82 21.23 26.37
CA LEU A 294 -14.49 20.48 25.31
C LEU A 294 -15.79 19.90 25.85
N PHE A 295 -16.86 19.96 25.07
CA PHE A 295 -18.16 19.46 25.50
C PHE A 295 -18.90 18.74 24.37
N CYS A 296 -19.62 17.68 24.75
CA CYS A 296 -20.57 17.03 23.88
C CYS A 296 -21.94 17.73 24.03
N ARG A 297 -22.64 17.94 22.92
CA ARG A 297 -23.92 18.64 22.90
C ARG A 297 -24.87 18.07 21.85
N HIS A 298 -26.15 18.34 22.08
CA HIS A 298 -27.20 18.18 21.09
C HIS A 298 -27.50 19.58 20.55
N GLN A 299 -27.18 19.85 19.29
CA GLN A 299 -27.38 21.16 18.68
C GLN A 299 -28.53 21.15 17.67
N ASP A 300 -29.28 22.24 17.62
CA ASP A 300 -30.49 22.38 16.81
C ASP A 300 -30.26 23.20 15.53
N GLY A 301 -29.00 23.44 15.12
CA GLY A 301 -28.68 24.21 13.93
C GLY A 301 -29.11 25.67 14.02
N ARG A 302 -29.07 26.28 15.21
CA ARG A 302 -29.57 27.64 15.49
C ARG A 302 -31.08 27.75 15.24
N GLY A 303 -31.84 26.78 15.76
CA GLY A 303 -33.28 26.69 15.58
C GLY A 303 -33.72 26.21 14.20
N ASN A 304 -32.90 25.41 13.51
CA ASN A 304 -33.26 24.79 12.25
C ASN A 304 -34.47 23.85 12.46
N PRO A 305 -35.59 24.03 11.73
CA PRO A 305 -36.80 23.24 11.93
C PRO A 305 -36.60 21.72 11.86
N ARG A 306 -35.63 21.23 11.06
CA ARG A 306 -35.35 19.80 10.91
C ARG A 306 -34.58 19.22 12.10
N LEU A 307 -33.83 20.05 12.82
CA LEU A 307 -33.00 19.63 13.96
C LEU A 307 -33.69 19.87 15.31
N LEU A 308 -34.85 20.54 15.36
CA LEU A 308 -35.62 20.69 16.61
C LEU A 308 -36.13 19.35 17.16
N LEU A 309 -36.56 18.43 16.28
CA LEU A 309 -37.08 17.12 16.68
C LEU A 309 -35.99 16.06 16.80
N LYS A 310 -34.92 16.19 16.00
CA LYS A 310 -33.75 15.32 16.04
C LYS A 310 -32.48 16.17 16.05
N PRO A 311 -32.10 16.71 17.21
CA PRO A 311 -30.87 17.49 17.35
C PRO A 311 -29.64 16.69 16.91
N MET A 312 -28.66 17.39 16.35
CA MET A 312 -27.42 16.76 15.94
C MET A 312 -26.52 16.54 17.15
N LYS A 313 -26.02 15.31 17.31
CA LYS A 313 -25.00 14.96 18.30
C LYS A 313 -23.66 15.50 17.85
N GLU A 314 -23.08 16.38 18.66
CA GLU A 314 -21.87 17.13 18.37
C GLU A 314 -20.86 16.97 19.51
N GLU A 315 -19.59 16.78 19.17
CA GLU A 315 -18.48 16.67 20.12
C GLU A 315 -17.33 17.57 19.67
N ASP A 316 -16.72 18.31 20.60
CA ASP A 316 -15.51 19.07 20.31
C ASP A 316 -14.30 18.12 20.28
N GLU A 317 -13.66 18.02 19.11
CA GLU A 317 -12.38 17.32 18.94
C GLU A 317 -11.21 18.21 19.33
N TRP A 318 -11.33 19.52 19.08
CA TRP A 318 -10.29 20.49 19.37
C TRP A 318 -10.87 21.91 19.61
N ASP A 319 -10.26 22.66 20.53
CA ASP A 319 -10.70 24.01 20.92
C ASP A 319 -10.15 25.12 20.00
N SER A 320 -8.90 25.03 19.54
CA SER A 320 -8.27 26.04 18.66
C SER A 320 -7.18 25.48 17.74
N PRO A 321 -7.34 25.52 16.41
CA PRO A 321 -8.57 25.82 15.67
C PRO A 321 -9.74 24.93 16.10
N HIS A 322 -10.96 25.45 16.04
CA HIS A 322 -12.12 24.68 16.49
C HIS A 322 -12.41 23.55 15.50
N ILE A 323 -12.33 22.30 15.98
CA ILE A 323 -12.66 21.10 15.22
C ILE A 323 -13.78 20.38 15.93
N VAL A 324 -14.81 20.04 15.17
CA VAL A 324 -16.05 19.45 15.68
C VAL A 324 -16.29 18.11 14.99
N ARG A 325 -16.71 17.11 15.77
CA ARG A 325 -17.25 15.84 15.27
C ARG A 325 -18.77 15.81 15.39
N TYR A 326 -19.42 15.42 14.30
CA TYR A 326 -20.83 15.05 14.28
C TYR A 326 -20.97 13.53 14.35
N LEU A 327 -21.73 13.02 15.32
CA LEU A 327 -21.98 11.58 15.48
C LEU A 327 -23.22 11.16 14.72
N GLU A 328 -23.25 9.95 14.15
CA GLU A 328 -24.44 9.46 13.41
C GLU A 328 -24.85 10.40 12.25
N MET A 329 -23.86 11.02 11.62
CA MET A 329 -24.03 11.91 10.48
C MET A 329 -24.53 11.15 9.24
N LEU A 330 -24.05 9.91 9.02
CA LEU A 330 -24.47 9.04 7.93
C LEU A 330 -24.98 7.70 8.48
N SER A 331 -26.07 7.20 7.92
CA SER A 331 -26.52 5.82 8.19
C SER A 331 -25.73 4.80 7.38
N ASP A 332 -25.79 3.53 7.78
CA ASP A 332 -25.12 2.45 7.06
C ASP A 332 -25.66 2.28 5.64
N GLU A 333 -26.97 2.49 5.43
CA GLU A 333 -27.60 2.43 4.11
C GLU A 333 -27.12 3.58 3.20
N GLU A 334 -27.00 4.80 3.75
CA GLU A 334 -26.47 5.95 3.02
C GLU A 334 -25.00 5.72 2.64
N ILE A 335 -24.20 5.18 3.57
CA ILE A 335 -22.79 4.85 3.34
C ILE A 335 -22.64 3.84 2.21
N GLU A 336 -23.37 2.73 2.23
CA GLU A 336 -23.24 1.71 1.21
C GLU A 336 -23.75 2.21 -0.15
N LYS A 337 -24.80 3.04 -0.18
CA LYS A 337 -25.26 3.66 -1.43
C LYS A 337 -24.22 4.59 -2.04
N ILE A 338 -23.59 5.44 -1.21
CA ILE A 338 -22.52 6.34 -1.66
C ILE A 338 -21.33 5.54 -2.20
N LYS A 339 -20.94 4.45 -1.53
CA LYS A 339 -19.86 3.57 -2.00
C LYS A 339 -20.22 2.87 -3.32
N GLU A 340 -21.46 2.40 -3.47
CA GLU A 340 -21.96 1.77 -4.70
C GLU A 340 -21.84 2.72 -5.90
N LEU A 341 -22.30 3.98 -5.75
CA LEU A 341 -22.21 5.00 -6.79
C LEU A 341 -20.75 5.37 -7.12
N ALA A 342 -19.88 5.41 -6.11
CA ALA A 342 -18.48 5.79 -6.28
C ALA A 342 -17.61 4.70 -6.94
N LYS A 343 -17.79 3.42 -6.57
CA LYS A 343 -16.98 2.27 -7.03
C LYS A 343 -16.66 2.27 -8.54
N PRO A 344 -17.63 2.42 -9.47
CA PRO A 344 -17.35 2.38 -10.90
C PRO A 344 -16.52 3.58 -11.41
N ARG A 345 -16.44 4.67 -10.64
CA ARG A 345 -15.73 5.91 -11.01
C ARG A 345 -14.45 6.14 -10.24
N LEU A 346 -14.10 5.25 -9.30
CA LEU A 346 -12.87 5.35 -8.52
C LEU A 346 -11.65 5.21 -9.44
N ALA A 347 -11.06 6.36 -9.78
CA ALA A 347 -9.80 6.44 -10.48
C ALA A 347 -8.69 6.88 -9.52
N ARG A 348 -7.43 6.58 -9.86
CA ARG A 348 -6.28 7.09 -9.10
C ARG A 348 -6.37 8.62 -9.06
N ALA A 349 -6.25 9.20 -7.86
CA ALA A 349 -6.23 10.64 -7.72
C ALA A 349 -5.05 11.20 -8.51
N THR A 350 -5.33 11.98 -9.55
CA THR A 350 -4.32 12.75 -10.28
C THR A 350 -4.17 14.11 -9.61
N VAL A 351 -2.93 14.58 -9.53
CA VAL A 351 -2.65 15.94 -9.05
C VAL A 351 -2.15 16.75 -10.21
N ARG A 352 -2.41 18.06 -10.16
CA ARG A 352 -1.82 18.99 -11.12
C ARG A 352 -0.42 19.33 -10.65
N ASP A 353 0.60 18.92 -11.42
CA ASP A 353 1.99 19.26 -11.13
C ASP A 353 2.14 20.80 -11.07
N PRO A 354 2.61 21.38 -9.96
CA PRO A 354 2.69 22.83 -9.79
C PRO A 354 3.70 23.50 -10.73
N LYS A 355 4.67 22.76 -11.29
CA LYS A 355 5.67 23.27 -12.25
C LYS A 355 5.22 23.12 -13.69
N THR A 356 4.64 21.97 -14.05
CA THR A 356 4.32 21.63 -15.45
C THR A 356 2.84 21.83 -15.80
N GLY A 357 1.95 21.90 -14.79
CA GLY A 357 0.51 22.03 -14.97
C GLY A 357 -0.18 20.76 -15.51
N VAL A 358 0.58 19.69 -15.76
CA VAL A 358 0.10 18.39 -16.26
C VAL A 358 -0.45 17.56 -15.10
N LEU A 359 -1.52 16.81 -15.35
CA LEU A 359 -2.04 15.83 -14.41
C LEU A 359 -1.05 14.67 -14.29
N THR A 360 -0.40 14.53 -13.14
CA THR A 360 0.54 13.45 -12.84
C THR A 360 0.05 12.62 -11.65
N THR A 361 0.50 11.38 -11.57
CA THR A 361 0.27 10.50 -10.41
C THR A 361 1.20 10.95 -9.28
N ALA A 362 0.64 11.55 -8.23
CA ALA A 362 1.44 11.98 -7.08
C ALA A 362 1.85 10.80 -6.20
N ASN A 363 3.11 10.78 -5.78
CA ASN A 363 3.58 9.90 -4.71
C ASN A 363 3.06 10.32 -3.33
N TYR A 364 2.68 11.60 -3.18
CA TYR A 364 2.20 12.20 -1.92
C TYR A 364 0.70 11.98 -1.63
N ARG A 365 -0.10 11.57 -2.63
CA ARG A 365 -1.52 11.21 -2.44
C ARG A 365 -1.78 9.82 -3.05
N VAL A 366 -1.91 8.84 -2.17
CA VAL A 366 -2.12 7.44 -2.56
C VAL A 366 -3.55 7.05 -2.19
N SER A 367 -4.49 7.48 -3.03
CA SER A 367 -5.93 7.24 -2.89
C SER A 367 -6.61 7.08 -4.25
N LYS A 368 -7.75 6.41 -4.28
CA LYS A 368 -8.70 6.49 -5.40
C LYS A 368 -9.81 7.45 -5.06
N SER A 369 -10.24 8.28 -6.01
CA SER A 369 -11.30 9.27 -5.79
C SER A 369 -12.36 9.24 -6.89
N ALA A 370 -13.59 9.54 -6.50
CA ALA A 370 -14.73 9.76 -7.36
C ALA A 370 -15.46 11.04 -6.91
N TRP A 371 -16.19 11.67 -7.83
CA TRP A 371 -17.01 12.84 -7.53
C TRP A 371 -18.45 12.49 -7.87
N LEU A 372 -19.36 12.81 -6.95
CA LEU A 372 -20.79 12.55 -7.08
C LEU A 372 -21.56 13.88 -7.08
N GLU A 373 -22.40 14.07 -8.09
CA GLU A 373 -23.33 15.20 -8.20
C GLU A 373 -24.58 14.97 -7.34
N ALA A 374 -25.25 16.06 -6.96
CA ALA A 374 -26.41 15.99 -6.07
C ALA A 374 -27.61 15.31 -6.75
N GLU A 375 -27.76 15.53 -8.05
CA GLU A 375 -28.84 15.06 -8.90
C GLU A 375 -28.75 13.56 -9.20
N GLU A 376 -27.61 12.93 -8.90
CA GLU A 376 -27.39 11.51 -9.22
C GLU A 376 -28.23 10.57 -8.36
N ASP A 377 -28.42 10.90 -7.07
CA ASP A 377 -29.19 10.08 -6.16
C ASP A 377 -29.74 10.94 -5.00
N PRO A 378 -31.02 10.76 -4.61
CA PRO A 378 -31.61 11.45 -3.45
C PRO A 378 -30.83 11.32 -2.14
N VAL A 379 -30.01 10.27 -1.96
CA VAL A 379 -29.09 10.14 -0.81
C VAL A 379 -28.11 11.30 -0.77
N ILE A 380 -27.48 11.66 -1.89
CA ILE A 380 -26.47 12.72 -1.95
C ILE A 380 -27.10 14.07 -1.59
N GLU A 381 -28.28 14.33 -2.13
CA GLU A 381 -29.02 15.55 -1.83
C GLU A 381 -29.44 15.64 -0.36
N ARG A 382 -29.91 14.53 0.24
CA ARG A 382 -30.20 14.49 1.68
C ARG A 382 -28.96 14.75 2.54
N VAL A 383 -27.80 14.25 2.14
CA VAL A 383 -26.53 14.52 2.85
C VAL A 383 -26.14 15.99 2.72
N ASN A 384 -26.22 16.58 1.52
CA ASN A 384 -25.98 18.01 1.30
C ASN A 384 -26.89 18.88 2.17
N GLN A 385 -28.19 18.60 2.18
CA GLN A 385 -29.16 19.34 3.01
C GLN A 385 -28.85 19.21 4.50
N ARG A 386 -28.42 18.03 4.97
CA ARG A 386 -28.01 17.79 6.36
C ARG A 386 -26.77 18.60 6.72
N ILE A 387 -25.78 18.68 5.82
CA ILE A 387 -24.59 19.52 5.99
C ILE A 387 -25.00 21.00 6.12
N GLU A 388 -25.91 21.49 5.29
CA GLU A 388 -26.44 22.86 5.43
C GLU A 388 -27.13 23.07 6.77
N ASP A 389 -27.97 22.14 7.19
CA ASP A 389 -28.77 22.28 8.40
C ASP A 389 -27.92 22.37 9.66
N ILE A 390 -26.84 21.59 9.72
CA ILE A 390 -25.95 21.46 10.87
C ILE A 390 -24.94 22.61 10.93
N THR A 391 -24.34 22.98 9.80
CA THR A 391 -23.31 24.05 9.74
C THR A 391 -23.93 25.44 9.63
N GLY A 392 -25.15 25.52 9.09
CA GLY A 392 -25.82 26.72 8.63
C GLY A 392 -25.09 27.47 7.51
N LEU A 393 -24.15 26.81 6.82
CA LEU A 393 -23.53 27.30 5.58
C LEU A 393 -24.31 26.76 4.38
N THR A 394 -24.39 27.50 3.27
CA THR A 394 -25.00 26.98 2.03
C THR A 394 -24.05 26.01 1.33
N VAL A 395 -24.58 24.96 0.70
CA VAL A 395 -23.78 24.08 -0.18
C VAL A 395 -24.07 24.32 -1.66
N GLN A 396 -24.84 25.36 -2.00
CA GLN A 396 -25.17 25.70 -3.40
C GLN A 396 -23.94 25.94 -4.28
N THR A 397 -22.90 26.54 -3.71
CA THR A 397 -21.60 26.82 -4.37
C THR A 397 -20.53 25.82 -3.95
N ALA A 398 -20.86 24.81 -3.13
CA ALA A 398 -19.90 23.82 -2.66
C ALA A 398 -19.51 22.85 -3.78
N GLU A 399 -18.30 22.29 -3.68
CA GLU A 399 -17.86 21.28 -4.66
C GLU A 399 -18.72 20.01 -4.59
N LEU A 400 -18.62 19.19 -5.64
CA LEU A 400 -19.22 17.86 -5.68
C LEU A 400 -18.75 17.00 -4.49
N LEU A 401 -19.57 16.03 -4.08
CA LEU A 401 -19.18 15.14 -2.99
C LEU A 401 -18.01 14.26 -3.46
N GLN A 402 -16.81 14.53 -2.94
CA GLN A 402 -15.64 13.73 -3.26
C GLN A 402 -15.63 12.48 -2.39
N VAL A 403 -15.74 11.29 -2.98
CA VAL A 403 -15.53 10.02 -2.29
C VAL A 403 -14.09 9.57 -2.49
N ALA A 404 -13.38 9.24 -1.41
CA ALA A 404 -12.02 8.74 -1.45
C ALA A 404 -11.88 7.39 -0.72
N ASN A 405 -11.08 6.50 -1.30
CA ASN A 405 -10.68 5.24 -0.70
C ASN A 405 -9.15 5.15 -0.57
N TYR A 406 -8.70 4.84 0.64
CA TYR A 406 -7.31 4.53 0.96
C TYR A 406 -7.23 3.05 1.34
N GLY A 407 -6.47 2.29 0.55
CA GLY A 407 -6.04 0.93 0.91
C GLY A 407 -4.90 0.95 1.93
N VAL A 408 -4.33 -0.22 2.22
CA VAL A 408 -3.14 -0.36 3.08
C VAL A 408 -2.01 0.54 2.56
N GLY A 409 -1.36 1.29 3.45
CA GLY A 409 -0.33 2.29 3.12
C GLY A 409 -0.81 3.51 2.32
N GLY A 410 -2.10 3.57 1.97
CA GLY A 410 -2.72 4.73 1.33
C GLY A 410 -2.75 5.92 2.29
N GLN A 411 -2.27 7.08 1.83
CA GLN A 411 -2.13 8.30 2.63
C GLN A 411 -2.47 9.55 1.80
N TYR A 412 -2.56 10.69 2.48
CA TYR A 412 -2.47 12.01 1.85
C TYR A 412 -1.56 12.90 2.71
N GLU A 413 -0.42 13.31 2.16
CA GLU A 413 0.57 14.14 2.86
C GLU A 413 0.03 15.52 3.30
N PRO A 414 0.70 16.20 4.26
CA PRO A 414 0.28 17.48 4.82
C PRO A 414 -0.02 18.56 3.78
N HIS A 415 -1.28 18.97 3.70
CA HIS A 415 -1.78 19.94 2.73
C HIS A 415 -2.79 20.92 3.34
N PHE A 416 -3.11 21.95 2.56
CA PHE A 416 -4.22 22.86 2.82
C PHE A 416 -5.35 22.56 1.86
N ASP A 417 -6.58 22.67 2.33
CA ASP A 417 -7.73 22.65 1.44
C ASP A 417 -7.90 23.99 0.74
N PHE A 418 -7.62 25.11 1.42
CA PHE A 418 -7.70 26.43 0.80
C PHE A 418 -6.54 26.70 -0.18
N SER A 419 -6.78 27.54 -1.18
CA SER A 419 -5.74 28.02 -2.08
C SER A 419 -4.94 29.15 -1.44
N ARG A 420 -3.61 29.05 -1.54
CA ARG A 420 -2.67 30.13 -1.20
C ARG A 420 -2.60 31.16 -2.34
N ARG A 421 -2.05 32.34 -2.06
CA ARG A 421 -1.81 33.37 -3.07
C ARG A 421 -0.56 33.03 -3.93
N PRO A 422 -0.57 33.24 -5.26
CA PRO A 422 -1.71 33.68 -6.06
C PRO A 422 -2.78 32.59 -6.13
N PHE A 423 -4.06 33.00 -5.95
CA PHE A 423 -5.18 32.07 -5.87
C PHE A 423 -5.32 31.24 -7.15
N ASP A 424 -5.76 29.99 -6.99
CA ASP A 424 -6.08 29.12 -8.12
C ASP A 424 -7.16 29.79 -9.00
N ILE A 425 -6.93 29.73 -10.31
CA ILE A 425 -7.83 30.28 -11.33
C ILE A 425 -9.19 29.61 -11.25
N SER A 426 -9.25 28.34 -10.85
CA SER A 426 -10.49 27.57 -10.66
C SER A 426 -11.41 28.17 -9.59
N LEU A 427 -10.86 28.90 -8.61
CA LEU A 427 -11.58 29.48 -7.47
C LEU A 427 -12.06 30.91 -7.73
N LYS A 428 -11.82 31.47 -8.93
CA LYS A 428 -12.23 32.84 -9.25
C LYS A 428 -13.74 33.06 -9.23
N VAL A 429 -14.53 32.01 -9.44
CA VAL A 429 -15.99 32.12 -9.59
C VAL A 429 -16.67 31.99 -8.23
N ASP A 430 -16.33 30.94 -7.46
CA ASP A 430 -17.05 30.61 -6.22
C ASP A 430 -16.26 30.99 -4.95
N GLY A 431 -15.04 31.50 -5.09
CA GLY A 431 -14.20 31.90 -3.96
C GLY A 431 -13.40 30.73 -3.40
N ASN A 432 -12.65 30.98 -2.32
CA ASN A 432 -11.79 29.99 -1.71
C ASN A 432 -12.60 28.94 -0.92
N ARG A 433 -11.98 27.83 -0.55
CA ARG A 433 -12.63 26.78 0.26
C ARG A 433 -12.70 27.23 1.71
N LEU A 434 -13.86 27.72 2.10
CA LEU A 434 -14.18 28.24 3.42
C LEU A 434 -14.02 27.20 4.54
N ALA A 435 -14.55 26.00 4.31
CA ALA A 435 -14.63 24.96 5.31
C ALA A 435 -14.62 23.57 4.67
N THR A 436 -14.20 22.59 5.46
CA THR A 436 -14.14 21.19 5.07
C THR A 436 -15.07 20.37 5.94
N PHE A 437 -15.88 19.53 5.31
CA PHE A 437 -16.78 18.59 5.97
C PHE A 437 -16.42 17.17 5.52
N LEU A 438 -15.75 16.42 6.40
CA LEU A 438 -15.18 15.11 6.11
C LEU A 438 -15.98 14.01 6.82
N ASN A 439 -16.71 13.20 6.05
CA ASN A 439 -17.42 12.03 6.56
C ASN A 439 -16.50 10.80 6.60
N TYR A 440 -16.56 10.02 7.68
CA TYR A 440 -15.95 8.70 7.80
C TYR A 440 -16.98 7.61 7.48
N MET A 441 -16.70 6.81 6.45
CA MET A 441 -17.60 5.79 5.91
C MET A 441 -17.10 4.35 6.14
N SER A 442 -16.02 4.19 6.89
CA SER A 442 -15.54 2.92 7.41
C SER A 442 -14.83 3.10 8.74
N ASP A 443 -14.86 2.05 9.55
CA ASP A 443 -13.94 1.89 10.67
C ASP A 443 -12.60 1.39 10.12
N VAL A 444 -11.51 1.84 10.72
CA VAL A 444 -10.15 1.45 10.35
C VAL A 444 -9.53 0.81 11.57
N GLU A 445 -9.04 -0.42 11.42
CA GLU A 445 -8.52 -1.21 12.55
C GLU A 445 -7.24 -0.61 13.12
N ALA A 446 -6.32 -0.19 12.24
CA ALA A 446 -5.10 0.51 12.66
C ALA A 446 -4.66 1.55 11.63
N GLY A 447 -4.16 2.69 12.11
CA GLY A 447 -3.73 3.81 11.28
C GLY A 447 -4.88 4.61 10.68
N GLY A 448 -4.61 5.38 9.63
CA GLY A 448 -5.66 6.11 8.90
C GLY A 448 -6.25 7.33 9.62
N ALA A 449 -5.65 7.83 10.71
CA ALA A 449 -6.08 9.07 11.36
C ALA A 449 -6.01 10.28 10.42
N THR A 450 -6.84 11.29 10.66
CA THR A 450 -6.68 12.63 10.09
C THR A 450 -5.94 13.48 11.11
N VAL A 451 -4.76 13.98 10.76
CA VAL A 451 -3.85 14.64 11.70
C VAL A 451 -3.57 16.07 11.28
N PHE A 452 -3.34 16.95 12.26
CA PHE A 452 -3.03 18.36 12.08
C PHE A 452 -1.66 18.66 12.71
N PRO A 453 -0.56 18.59 11.92
CA PRO A 453 0.81 18.68 12.44
C PRO A 453 1.10 19.94 13.25
N ASP A 454 0.57 21.09 12.82
CA ASP A 454 0.90 22.40 13.40
C ASP A 454 0.45 22.57 14.85
N PHE A 455 -0.63 21.91 15.26
CA PHE A 455 -1.17 22.00 16.63
C PHE A 455 -1.36 20.65 17.32
N GLY A 456 -0.98 19.55 16.67
CA GLY A 456 -0.85 18.24 17.29
C GLY A 456 -2.14 17.45 17.47
N ALA A 457 -3.22 17.78 16.74
CA ALA A 457 -4.46 17.00 16.81
C ALA A 457 -4.39 15.74 15.94
N ALA A 458 -4.97 14.65 16.44
CA ALA A 458 -5.13 13.40 15.71
C ALA A 458 -6.56 12.89 15.90
N ILE A 459 -7.26 12.74 14.77
CA ILE A 459 -8.69 12.42 14.72
C ILE A 459 -8.83 11.05 14.08
N TRP A 460 -9.18 10.05 14.88
CA TRP A 460 -9.33 8.68 14.42
C TRP A 460 -10.65 8.49 13.66
N PRO A 461 -10.64 7.72 12.55
CA PRO A 461 -11.84 7.44 11.77
C PRO A 461 -12.83 6.62 12.59
N ARG A 462 -14.11 7.03 12.55
CA ARG A 462 -15.23 6.30 13.16
C ARG A 462 -16.38 6.30 12.17
N LYS A 463 -16.81 5.13 11.72
CA LYS A 463 -17.86 4.99 10.71
C LYS A 463 -19.13 5.74 11.12
N GLY A 464 -19.74 6.42 10.14
CA GLY A 464 -20.98 7.18 10.34
C GLY A 464 -20.79 8.54 11.00
N THR A 465 -19.57 8.91 11.39
CA THR A 465 -19.27 10.26 11.92
C THR A 465 -18.74 11.20 10.84
N ALA A 466 -18.81 12.49 11.10
CA ALA A 466 -18.15 13.49 10.26
C ALA A 466 -17.37 14.47 11.11
N VAL A 467 -16.34 15.07 10.52
CA VAL A 467 -15.50 16.08 11.16
C VAL A 467 -15.50 17.34 10.33
N PHE A 468 -15.61 18.48 11.01
CA PHE A 468 -15.77 19.78 10.39
C PHE A 468 -14.79 20.79 10.99
N TRP A 469 -14.18 21.58 10.11
CA TRP A 469 -13.34 22.72 10.48
C TRP A 469 -13.43 23.81 9.42
N TYR A 470 -13.15 25.05 9.85
CA TYR A 470 -12.98 26.17 8.93
C TYR A 470 -11.54 26.21 8.45
N ASN A 471 -11.34 26.36 7.14
CA ASN A 471 -10.03 26.55 6.52
C ASN A 471 -9.61 28.02 6.50
N LEU A 472 -10.58 28.94 6.58
CA LEU A 472 -10.37 30.38 6.52
C LEU A 472 -10.84 31.04 7.81
N PHE A 473 -10.15 32.10 8.22
CA PHE A 473 -10.64 33.04 9.23
C PHE A 473 -11.89 33.78 8.72
N ARG A 474 -12.58 34.54 9.58
CA ARG A 474 -13.72 35.36 9.11
C ARG A 474 -13.30 36.51 8.19
N SER A 475 -12.02 36.86 8.17
CA SER A 475 -11.42 37.81 7.23
C SER A 475 -11.33 37.28 5.79
N GLY A 476 -11.46 35.96 5.59
CA GLY A 476 -11.19 35.28 4.31
C GLY A 476 -9.74 34.82 4.15
N GLU A 477 -8.85 35.19 5.06
CA GLU A 477 -7.47 34.69 5.05
C GLU A 477 -7.40 33.23 5.49
N GLY A 478 -6.47 32.48 4.89
CA GLY A 478 -6.28 31.06 5.21
C GLY A 478 -5.71 30.85 6.60
N ASP A 479 -6.33 29.96 7.39
CA ASP A 479 -5.79 29.53 8.67
C ASP A 479 -4.72 28.46 8.43
N TYR A 480 -3.45 28.89 8.44
CA TYR A 480 -2.30 28.00 8.23
C TYR A 480 -2.20 26.88 9.27
N ARG A 481 -2.85 26.99 10.42
CA ARG A 481 -2.87 25.91 11.42
C ARG A 481 -3.67 24.71 10.92
N THR A 482 -4.62 24.91 10.01
CA THR A 482 -5.49 23.85 9.45
C THR A 482 -4.79 22.93 8.46
N ARG A 483 -3.46 23.03 8.34
CA ARG A 483 -2.67 22.08 7.59
C ARG A 483 -2.91 20.69 8.14
N HIS A 484 -3.30 19.76 7.28
CA HIS A 484 -3.70 18.43 7.72
C HIS A 484 -3.28 17.35 6.74
N ALA A 485 -3.25 16.13 7.23
CA ALA A 485 -2.87 14.94 6.47
C ALA A 485 -3.78 13.77 6.82
N ALA A 486 -3.87 12.80 5.91
CA ALA A 486 -4.41 11.48 6.19
C ALA A 486 -3.24 10.52 6.40
N CYS A 487 -3.10 10.01 7.62
CA CYS A 487 -2.10 9.00 7.96
C CYS A 487 -2.26 7.76 7.08
N PRO A 488 -1.16 7.02 6.81
CA PRO A 488 -1.23 5.77 6.08
C PRO A 488 -2.13 4.79 6.82
N VAL A 489 -2.99 4.07 6.10
CA VAL A 489 -3.77 2.98 6.72
C VAL A 489 -2.83 1.81 7.03
N LEU A 490 -2.69 1.44 8.30
CA LEU A 490 -1.84 0.31 8.70
C LEU A 490 -2.59 -1.02 8.50
N VAL A 491 -3.83 -1.10 8.98
CA VAL A 491 -4.71 -2.28 8.81
C VAL A 491 -6.13 -1.83 8.47
N GLY A 492 -6.72 -2.46 7.46
CA GLY A 492 -8.09 -2.20 6.99
C GLY A 492 -8.14 -1.31 5.74
N SER A 493 -9.25 -0.59 5.56
CA SER A 493 -9.41 0.37 4.46
C SER A 493 -10.24 1.57 4.90
N LYS A 494 -9.73 2.76 4.60
CA LYS A 494 -10.37 4.03 4.95
C LYS A 494 -11.21 4.53 3.78
N TRP A 495 -12.51 4.64 4.00
CA TRP A 495 -13.44 5.32 3.11
C TRP A 495 -13.87 6.63 3.75
N VAL A 496 -13.74 7.70 2.99
CA VAL A 496 -14.22 9.03 3.39
C VAL A 496 -14.96 9.70 2.26
N SER A 497 -15.88 10.59 2.59
CA SER A 497 -16.41 11.55 1.63
C SER A 497 -16.17 12.97 2.12
N ASN A 498 -15.72 13.85 1.23
CA ASN A 498 -15.37 15.22 1.53
C ASN A 498 -16.30 16.17 0.80
N LYS A 499 -16.77 17.20 1.51
CA LYS A 499 -17.54 18.31 0.96
C LYS A 499 -16.80 19.60 1.30
N TRP A 500 -16.33 20.28 0.26
CA TRP A 500 -15.67 21.58 0.39
C TRP A 500 -16.69 22.68 0.15
N ILE A 501 -16.89 23.52 1.16
CA ILE A 501 -17.84 24.64 1.12
C ILE A 501 -17.06 25.88 0.72
N HIS A 502 -17.58 26.63 -0.26
CA HIS A 502 -16.95 27.85 -0.75
C HIS A 502 -17.46 29.11 -0.01
N GLU A 503 -16.69 30.21 -0.11
CA GLU A 503 -17.02 31.51 0.46
C GLU A 503 -18.27 32.16 -0.15
N ARG A 504 -18.47 32.00 -1.47
CA ARG A 504 -19.60 32.60 -2.18
C ARG A 504 -20.93 32.02 -1.69
N GLY A 505 -21.92 32.88 -1.45
CA GLY A 505 -23.22 32.51 -0.92
C GLY A 505 -23.27 32.48 0.62
N GLN A 506 -22.15 32.73 1.29
CA GLN A 506 -22.05 32.76 2.75
C GLN A 506 -22.08 34.18 3.32
N GLU A 507 -22.20 35.22 2.49
CA GLU A 507 -22.01 36.63 2.86
C GLU A 507 -22.91 37.05 4.03
N PHE A 508 -24.13 36.53 4.07
CA PHE A 508 -25.11 36.78 5.14
C PHE A 508 -25.19 35.66 6.19
N ARG A 509 -24.55 34.52 5.93
CA ARG A 509 -24.55 33.35 6.84
C ARG A 509 -23.31 33.34 7.76
N ARG A 510 -22.19 33.90 7.29
CA ARG A 510 -20.92 34.00 8.02
C ARG A 510 -20.33 35.41 7.84
N PRO A 511 -20.78 36.39 8.63
CA PRO A 511 -20.26 37.75 8.58
C PRO A 511 -18.75 37.80 8.87
N CYS A 512 -18.06 38.75 8.23
CA CYS A 512 -16.65 39.00 8.43
C CYS A 512 -16.33 39.42 9.87
N GLY A 513 -15.11 39.11 10.30
CA GLY A 513 -14.57 39.55 11.59
C GLY A 513 -14.17 41.02 11.57
N LEU A 514 -13.92 41.59 12.75
CA LEU A 514 -13.36 42.94 12.88
C LEU A 514 -11.84 42.93 12.73
N THR A 515 -11.21 41.78 12.99
CA THR A 515 -9.78 41.53 12.80
C THR A 515 -9.51 40.39 11.82
N GLU A 516 -8.24 40.23 11.44
CA GLU A 516 -7.79 39.20 10.52
C GLU A 516 -7.95 37.77 11.09
N VAL A 517 -7.94 37.63 12.42
CA VAL A 517 -7.96 36.33 13.15
C VAL A 517 -9.25 36.09 13.94
N ASP A 518 -10.25 36.96 13.79
CA ASP A 518 -11.57 36.86 14.43
C ASP A 518 -12.44 35.71 13.90
#